data_AF-A0A8K0WXM6-F1
#
_entry.id   AF-A0A8K0WXM6-F1
#
_cell.length_a   1.000
_cell.length_b   1.000
_cell.length_c   1.000
_cell.angle_alpha   90.00
_cell.angle_beta   90.00
_cell.angle_gamma   90.00
#
_symmetry.space_group_name_H-M   'P 1'
#
loop_
_entity.id
_entity.type
_entity.pdbx_description
1 polymer ?
#
loop_
_entity_poly.entity_id
_entity_poly.type
_entity_poly.pdbx_seq_one_letter_code
_entity_poly.pdbx_strand_id
1 'polypeptide(L)'
;MDSGKMNILPSRPGASPYGQQHGQQYGQHFGAGHPATMAAPPQSMLCGAMKYGHPSTYGRLPPMESTATASSGKQASASQRASAERSGHRADRTTSAYFEHSQGLRTNTDLVLTQTLKKQYPELKLVVVAGNQFEEGIDLLSFAAAGNASFTRIEDDSALPSSLQWTFYQPPLRRMDGDKGLTGVEILYGKFLYKWNDEEFLLYIADGRDGQEAYPRVKNSYVLGTNETKINDLLLAAGVWAGELHNEFWIFDGGFWRKSSELWESAQGASWDDVILDEDMKKSLIDDHNSFFDAKDTYKNLGVPWKRGIIYHGPPGNGKTISVKATMHMLLDRNPSIPTLYVRSLESWMGPQASIAFVFAKAREFAPCYLVMEDIDTLITPFVRSYFLNEVDGLKQNDGIFIIATTNHLEDLDPGIAKRPSRFDRKYYFPDPNVDQREAYCHFWQKKLKSNKDVEFPDQLCRAIAEITDGFSFAYIQEAFVATLLAIARRTKGKRTSGGSGDAWVLVSDDEGPGSGRIDGGDDDLDKYDLWVEMKRQVKILREGIEDEKDN
;
A
#
# COMPACT_ATOMS: atom_id res chain seq x y z
N MET A 1 -2.82 12.10 -74.92
CA MET A 1 -1.56 11.39 -74.71
C MET A 1 -1.75 10.58 -73.43
N ASP A 2 -2.58 9.54 -73.51
CA ASP A 2 -2.22 8.11 -73.67
C ASP A 2 -1.71 7.53 -72.34
N SER A 3 -2.55 6.86 -71.54
CA SER A 3 -3.07 5.48 -71.65
C SER A 3 -2.13 4.43 -71.07
N GLY A 4 -2.60 3.56 -70.16
CA GLY A 4 -1.91 2.31 -69.84
C GLY A 4 -2.38 1.61 -68.56
N LYS A 5 -3.28 0.63 -68.71
CA LYS A 5 -3.72 -0.34 -67.68
C LYS A 5 -2.79 -1.57 -67.63
N MET A 6 -2.97 -2.33 -66.53
CA MET A 6 -3.08 -3.81 -66.44
C MET A 6 -1.92 -4.67 -65.92
N ASN A 7 -2.30 -5.51 -64.95
CA ASN A 7 -1.70 -6.76 -64.43
C ASN A 7 -1.26 -7.75 -65.53
N ILE A 8 -0.35 -8.68 -65.17
CA ILE A 8 -0.46 -10.17 -65.33
C ILE A 8 0.79 -10.87 -64.72
N LEU A 9 0.56 -11.92 -63.91
CA LEU A 9 1.49 -12.97 -63.40
C LEU A 9 1.91 -13.96 -64.52
N PRO A 10 2.99 -14.79 -64.46
CA PRO A 10 2.88 -16.11 -63.78
C PRO A 10 4.18 -16.88 -63.36
N SER A 11 3.93 -17.95 -62.58
CA SER A 11 4.53 -19.32 -62.62
C SER A 11 5.94 -19.66 -62.07
N ARG A 12 5.95 -20.64 -61.15
CA ARG A 12 7.08 -21.50 -60.67
C ARG A 12 7.51 -22.52 -61.75
N PRO A 13 8.63 -23.30 -61.61
CA PRO A 13 8.65 -24.54 -60.79
C PRO A 13 10.03 -24.96 -60.20
N GLY A 14 10.06 -25.94 -59.26
CA GLY A 14 11.27 -26.75 -59.05
C GLY A 14 11.52 -27.41 -57.67
N ALA A 15 11.05 -28.66 -57.53
CA ALA A 15 11.66 -29.81 -56.82
C ALA A 15 11.71 -29.93 -55.26
N SER A 16 11.18 -31.10 -54.84
CA SER A 16 11.11 -31.83 -53.55
C SER A 16 12.41 -32.67 -53.32
N PRO A 17 12.59 -33.65 -52.37
CA PRO A 17 11.64 -34.28 -51.42
C PRO A 17 12.17 -34.79 -50.04
N TYR A 18 11.23 -35.42 -49.30
CA TYR A 18 11.30 -36.39 -48.17
C TYR A 18 11.24 -35.85 -46.73
N GLY A 19 10.33 -36.27 -45.85
CA GLY A 19 9.21 -37.24 -45.88
C GLY A 19 8.33 -37.02 -44.62
N GLN A 20 6.99 -36.93 -44.75
CA GLN A 20 5.97 -37.97 -44.46
C GLN A 20 6.09 -38.65 -43.07
N GLN A 21 5.06 -38.93 -42.27
CA GLN A 21 3.58 -38.81 -42.26
C GLN A 21 3.18 -39.32 -40.84
N HIS A 22 2.20 -38.77 -40.12
CA HIS A 22 0.76 -39.07 -40.09
C HIS A 22 0.20 -38.21 -38.93
N GLY A 23 -0.97 -37.55 -38.93
CA GLY A 23 -2.17 -37.70 -39.72
C GLY A 23 -3.32 -38.25 -38.85
N GLN A 24 -4.18 -37.38 -38.31
CA GLN A 24 -5.62 -37.65 -38.16
C GLN A 24 -6.40 -36.35 -37.85
N GLN A 25 -7.17 -35.93 -38.85
CA GLN A 25 -8.33 -35.03 -38.75
C GLN A 25 -9.53 -35.80 -38.22
N TYR A 26 -10.46 -35.12 -37.54
CA TYR A 26 -11.90 -35.26 -37.82
C TYR A 26 -12.61 -33.92 -37.54
N GLY A 27 -13.56 -33.61 -38.41
CA GLY A 27 -14.18 -32.30 -38.57
C GLY A 27 -15.48 -32.07 -37.79
N GLN A 28 -16.08 -30.96 -38.20
CA GLN A 28 -17.23 -30.22 -37.67
C GLN A 28 -18.53 -31.02 -37.51
N HIS A 29 -19.37 -30.63 -36.53
CA HIS A 29 -20.82 -30.41 -36.75
C HIS A 29 -21.45 -29.54 -35.64
N PHE A 30 -22.46 -28.77 -36.06
CA PHE A 30 -23.28 -27.78 -35.35
C PHE A 30 -24.12 -28.32 -34.19
N GLY A 31 -24.46 -27.46 -33.22
CA GLY A 31 -25.59 -27.67 -32.30
C GLY A 31 -25.77 -26.54 -31.28
N ALA A 32 -26.86 -25.76 -31.40
CA ALA A 32 -27.32 -24.79 -30.43
C ALA A 32 -27.93 -25.48 -29.19
N GLY A 33 -27.69 -24.95 -27.98
CA GLY A 33 -28.31 -25.42 -26.74
C GLY A 33 -28.09 -24.45 -25.58
N HIS A 34 -29.16 -24.15 -24.85
CA HIS A 34 -29.28 -23.27 -23.67
C HIS A 34 -28.21 -23.48 -22.57
N PRO A 35 -27.90 -22.45 -21.75
CA PRO A 35 -27.01 -22.60 -20.61
C PRO A 35 -27.72 -23.32 -19.45
N ALA A 36 -27.15 -24.45 -19.04
CA ALA A 36 -27.52 -25.17 -17.83
C ALA A 36 -26.91 -24.50 -16.59
N THR A 37 -27.77 -24.18 -15.63
CA THR A 37 -27.46 -23.86 -14.23
C THR A 37 -26.57 -24.94 -13.61
N MET A 38 -25.33 -24.61 -13.23
CA MET A 38 -24.47 -25.48 -12.42
C MET A 38 -24.73 -25.26 -10.93
N ALA A 39 -25.18 -26.32 -10.27
CA ALA A 39 -25.33 -26.45 -8.84
C ALA A 39 -23.97 -26.57 -8.14
N ALA A 40 -23.84 -25.94 -6.97
CA ALA A 40 -22.66 -26.02 -6.10
C ALA A 40 -22.53 -27.43 -5.45
N PRO A 41 -21.31 -27.95 -5.23
CA PRO A 41 -21.09 -29.20 -4.53
C PRO A 41 -21.11 -29.03 -2.98
N PRO A 42 -21.41 -30.10 -2.23
CA PRO A 42 -21.61 -30.02 -0.78
C PRO A 42 -20.29 -30.01 0.01
N GLN A 43 -20.23 -29.18 1.05
CA GLN A 43 -19.15 -29.11 2.02
C GLN A 43 -19.16 -30.34 2.94
N SER A 44 -18.09 -31.15 2.92
CA SER A 44 -17.61 -31.86 4.11
C SER A 44 -16.18 -32.38 3.90
N MET A 45 -15.42 -32.43 5.00
CA MET A 45 -14.07 -33.00 5.19
C MET A 45 -12.86 -32.10 4.89
N LEU A 46 -12.29 -31.52 5.96
CA LEU A 46 -10.99 -31.92 6.55
C LEU A 46 -10.49 -30.81 7.48
N CYS A 47 -10.70 -30.99 8.79
CA CYS A 47 -9.97 -30.25 9.82
C CYS A 47 -8.99 -31.23 10.46
N GLY A 48 -7.73 -31.18 9.98
CA GLY A 48 -6.58 -31.86 10.57
C GLY A 48 -5.89 -30.92 11.56
N ALA A 49 -5.73 -31.39 12.79
CA ALA A 49 -5.22 -30.64 13.93
C ALA A 49 -3.72 -30.31 13.82
N MET A 50 -3.35 -29.08 14.21
CA MET A 50 -2.04 -28.78 14.79
C MET A 50 -2.23 -28.06 16.12
N LYS A 51 -1.55 -28.59 17.13
CA LYS A 51 -1.51 -28.15 18.53
C LYS A 51 -0.58 -26.95 18.67
N TYR A 52 -1.00 -25.87 19.31
CA TYR A 52 -0.19 -25.09 20.24
C TYR A 52 -1.09 -24.48 21.32
N GLY A 53 -0.66 -24.59 22.57
CA GLY A 53 -1.48 -24.37 23.76
C GLY A 53 -1.47 -22.95 24.29
N HIS A 54 -2.59 -22.57 24.92
CA HIS A 54 -2.66 -21.59 26.01
C HIS A 54 -3.78 -22.02 26.97
N PRO A 55 -3.61 -21.91 28.30
CA PRO A 55 -4.63 -22.32 29.25
C PRO A 55 -5.59 -21.14 29.50
N SER A 56 -6.85 -21.24 29.07
CA SER A 56 -7.92 -20.38 29.58
C SER A 56 -8.71 -21.12 30.66
N THR A 57 -8.54 -20.68 31.90
CA THR A 57 -9.44 -20.98 33.01
C THR A 57 -10.79 -20.32 32.77
N TYR A 58 -11.78 -21.10 32.31
CA TYR A 58 -13.20 -20.78 32.50
C TYR A 58 -13.88 -21.99 33.16
N GLY A 59 -14.40 -21.77 34.36
CA GLY A 59 -15.09 -22.76 35.16
C GLY A 59 -16.37 -23.25 34.48
N ARG A 60 -16.53 -24.58 34.41
CA ARG A 60 -17.81 -25.21 34.07
C ARG A 60 -18.79 -25.03 35.23
N LEU A 61 -19.97 -24.52 34.94
CA LEU A 61 -21.14 -24.74 35.79
C LEU A 61 -21.60 -26.21 35.64
N PRO A 62 -22.09 -26.85 36.72
CA PRO A 62 -22.52 -28.25 36.66
C PRO A 62 -23.88 -28.40 35.95
N PRO A 63 -24.13 -29.55 35.29
CA PRO A 63 -25.42 -29.82 34.65
C PRO A 63 -26.49 -30.21 35.68
N MET A 64 -27.71 -29.70 35.51
CA MET A 64 -28.89 -30.20 36.22
C MET A 64 -29.42 -31.46 35.51
N GLU A 65 -29.51 -32.57 36.24
CA GLU A 65 -30.10 -33.83 35.78
C GLU A 65 -31.63 -33.74 35.68
N SER A 66 -32.18 -34.27 34.59
CA SER A 66 -33.60 -34.53 34.42
C SER A 66 -33.92 -35.97 34.81
N THR A 67 -34.71 -36.19 35.85
CA THR A 67 -35.37 -37.48 36.11
C THR A 67 -36.83 -37.40 35.66
N ALA A 68 -37.15 -38.11 34.58
CA ALA A 68 -38.52 -38.43 34.21
C ALA A 68 -38.70 -39.95 34.27
N THR A 69 -39.54 -40.42 35.19
CA THR A 69 -40.15 -41.76 35.17
C THR A 69 -41.61 -41.62 34.74
N ALA A 70 -42.01 -42.51 33.82
CA ALA A 70 -43.32 -42.53 33.19
C ALA A 70 -44.39 -43.20 34.06
N SER A 71 -45.63 -42.68 34.04
CA SER A 71 -46.84 -43.53 34.04
C SER A 71 -48.08 -42.81 33.50
N SER A 72 -48.75 -43.52 32.59
CA SER A 72 -50.17 -43.53 32.18
C SER A 72 -51.13 -42.39 32.57
N GLY A 73 -51.64 -41.69 31.55
CA GLY A 73 -53.00 -41.91 31.03
C GLY A 73 -54.25 -41.53 31.85
N LYS A 74 -54.99 -40.57 31.27
CA LYS A 74 -56.45 -40.31 31.31
C LYS A 74 -57.02 -39.21 32.24
N GLN A 75 -57.68 -38.28 31.52
CA GLN A 75 -58.99 -37.66 31.78
C GLN A 75 -59.13 -36.41 32.66
N ALA A 76 -59.74 -35.41 32.00
CA ALA A 76 -60.87 -34.58 32.45
C ALA A 76 -60.59 -33.20 33.10
N SER A 77 -60.96 -32.18 32.31
CA SER A 77 -61.80 -31.01 32.63
C SER A 77 -61.53 -30.13 33.86
N ALA A 78 -61.18 -28.87 33.54
CA ALA A 78 -61.84 -27.63 33.91
C ALA A 78 -62.22 -27.31 35.38
N SER A 79 -61.84 -26.09 35.77
CA SER A 79 -62.10 -25.34 37.01
C SER A 79 -61.16 -25.73 38.16
N GLN A 80 -60.44 -24.82 38.79
CA GLN A 80 -60.96 -23.60 39.39
C GLN A 80 -59.95 -22.43 39.34
N ARG A 81 -60.53 -21.24 39.21
CA ARG A 81 -59.90 -19.92 39.39
C ARG A 81 -59.39 -19.73 40.82
N ALA A 82 -58.46 -18.77 40.92
CA ALA A 82 -58.03 -18.02 42.10
C ALA A 82 -56.80 -18.55 42.87
N SER A 83 -55.64 -18.12 42.40
CA SER A 83 -54.61 -17.52 43.27
C SER A 83 -53.86 -16.49 42.44
N ALA A 84 -54.36 -15.26 42.49
CA ALA A 84 -53.60 -14.09 42.09
C ALA A 84 -52.44 -13.90 43.07
N GLU A 85 -51.35 -13.35 42.54
CA GLU A 85 -50.26 -12.68 43.26
C GLU A 85 -49.24 -13.57 43.98
N ARG A 86 -48.13 -13.87 43.29
CA ARG A 86 -46.77 -13.58 43.78
C ARG A 86 -45.68 -13.77 42.71
N SER A 87 -44.77 -12.78 42.69
CA SER A 87 -43.50 -12.67 41.97
C SER A 87 -43.55 -12.30 40.48
N GLY A 88 -43.65 -10.99 40.23
CA GLY A 88 -43.31 -10.39 38.96
C GLY A 88 -41.82 -10.54 38.68
N HIS A 89 -41.47 -11.37 37.70
CA HIS A 89 -40.34 -11.07 36.85
C HIS A 89 -40.89 -10.18 35.75
N ARG A 90 -40.71 -8.85 35.86
CA ARG A 90 -40.81 -7.97 34.69
C ARG A 90 -39.90 -8.62 33.67
N ALA A 91 -40.45 -9.05 32.53
CA ALA A 91 -39.65 -9.53 31.42
C ALA A 91 -38.50 -8.53 31.25
N ASP A 92 -37.26 -9.04 31.31
CA ASP A 92 -36.09 -8.18 31.25
C ASP A 92 -36.25 -7.34 29.98
N ARG A 93 -36.37 -6.02 30.17
CA ARG A 93 -36.65 -5.10 29.06
C ARG A 93 -35.59 -5.23 27.98
N THR A 94 -34.36 -5.54 28.38
CA THR A 94 -33.24 -5.78 27.46
C THR A 94 -33.50 -7.03 26.64
N THR A 95 -33.86 -8.15 27.27
CA THR A 95 -34.24 -9.40 26.61
C THR A 95 -35.44 -9.20 25.66
N SER A 96 -36.50 -8.53 26.11
CA SER A 96 -37.66 -8.24 25.26
C SER A 96 -37.30 -7.35 24.08
N ALA A 97 -36.54 -6.27 24.30
CA ALA A 97 -36.09 -5.38 23.23
C ALA A 97 -35.14 -6.10 22.25
N TYR A 98 -34.28 -6.98 22.75
CA TYR A 98 -33.37 -7.79 21.92
C TYR A 98 -34.16 -8.72 20.98
N PHE A 99 -35.12 -9.47 21.51
CA PHE A 99 -35.93 -10.36 20.68
C PHE A 99 -36.88 -9.58 19.76
N GLU A 100 -37.46 -8.47 20.20
CA GLU A 100 -38.28 -7.60 19.33
C GLU A 100 -37.45 -7.03 18.17
N HIS A 101 -36.25 -6.53 18.45
CA HIS A 101 -35.30 -6.07 17.43
C HIS A 101 -34.91 -7.21 16.48
N SER A 102 -34.61 -8.39 17.03
CA SER A 102 -34.12 -9.55 16.27
C SER A 102 -35.20 -10.24 15.42
N GLN A 103 -36.48 -9.95 15.66
CA GLN A 103 -37.61 -10.44 14.86
C GLN A 103 -38.02 -9.47 13.75
N GLY A 104 -37.35 -8.32 13.63
CA GLY A 104 -37.63 -7.35 12.58
C GLY A 104 -37.45 -7.95 11.18
N LEU A 105 -38.46 -7.76 10.32
CA LEU A 105 -38.32 -8.06 8.90
C LEU A 105 -37.20 -7.19 8.33
N ARG A 106 -36.18 -7.81 7.72
CA ARG A 106 -35.11 -7.07 7.08
C ARG A 106 -35.68 -6.28 5.92
N THR A 107 -35.75 -4.97 6.10
CA THR A 107 -36.27 -4.03 5.11
C THR A 107 -35.08 -3.34 4.47
N ASN A 108 -35.08 -3.23 3.15
CA ASN A 108 -34.00 -2.57 2.42
C ASN A 108 -34.01 -1.06 2.74
N THR A 109 -32.92 -0.55 3.32
CA THR A 109 -32.76 0.84 3.77
C THR A 109 -32.87 1.81 2.59
N ASP A 110 -32.22 1.50 1.47
CA ASP A 110 -32.30 2.31 0.24
C ASP A 110 -33.74 2.49 -0.25
N LEU A 111 -34.53 1.42 -0.25
CA LEU A 111 -35.94 1.46 -0.66
C LEU A 111 -36.75 2.35 0.28
N VAL A 112 -36.57 2.19 1.60
CA VAL A 112 -37.28 2.98 2.61
C VAL A 112 -36.94 4.45 2.50
N LEU A 113 -35.65 4.80 2.43
CA LEU A 113 -35.20 6.18 2.32
C LEU A 113 -35.62 6.81 1.00
N THR A 114 -35.47 6.11 -0.13
CA THR A 114 -35.88 6.62 -1.44
C THR A 114 -37.38 6.92 -1.48
N GLN A 115 -38.22 6.02 -0.96
CA GLN A 115 -39.67 6.23 -0.92
C GLN A 115 -40.04 7.39 0.00
N THR A 116 -39.41 7.48 1.17
CA THR A 116 -39.68 8.53 2.16
C THR A 116 -39.28 9.90 1.64
N LEU A 117 -38.08 10.03 1.08
CA LEU A 117 -37.56 11.28 0.52
C LEU A 117 -38.40 11.76 -0.67
N LYS A 118 -38.80 10.87 -1.59
CA LYS A 118 -39.68 11.23 -2.71
C LYS A 118 -41.07 11.68 -2.27
N LYS A 119 -41.59 11.11 -1.19
CA LYS A 119 -42.87 11.52 -0.61
C LYS A 119 -42.77 12.88 0.09
N GLN A 120 -41.65 13.13 0.78
CA GLN A 120 -41.42 14.36 1.53
C GLN A 120 -41.11 15.55 0.62
N TYR A 121 -40.35 15.33 -0.46
CA TYR A 121 -39.93 16.36 -1.42
C TYR A 121 -40.33 15.97 -2.85
N PRO A 122 -41.65 15.94 -3.17
CA PRO A 122 -42.14 15.49 -4.48
C PRO A 122 -41.68 16.36 -5.66
N GLU A 123 -41.31 17.61 -5.40
CA GLU A 123 -40.81 18.58 -6.38
C GLU A 123 -39.31 18.45 -6.68
N LEU A 124 -38.54 17.80 -5.81
CA LEU A 124 -37.10 17.64 -5.98
C LEU A 124 -36.76 16.35 -6.72
N LYS A 125 -35.67 16.41 -7.49
CA LYS A 125 -35.03 15.23 -8.08
C LYS A 125 -34.11 14.60 -7.04
N LEU A 126 -34.12 13.28 -6.97
CA LEU A 126 -33.32 12.49 -6.04
C LEU A 126 -32.36 11.59 -6.82
N VAL A 127 -31.07 11.70 -6.53
CA VAL A 127 -30.02 10.79 -7.00
C VAL A 127 -29.41 10.09 -5.79
N VAL A 128 -29.29 8.76 -5.86
CA VAL A 128 -28.66 7.94 -4.83
C VAL A 128 -27.23 7.62 -5.28
N VAL A 129 -26.26 8.04 -4.48
CA VAL A 129 -24.84 7.86 -4.70
C VAL A 129 -24.35 6.79 -3.76
N ALA A 130 -23.94 5.65 -4.31
CA ALA A 130 -23.41 4.57 -3.51
C ALA A 130 -22.04 4.97 -2.95
N GLY A 131 -21.86 4.87 -1.63
CA GLY A 131 -20.53 4.96 -1.04
C GLY A 131 -19.73 3.72 -1.43
N ASN A 132 -18.52 3.93 -1.91
CA ASN A 132 -17.64 2.84 -2.30
C ASN A 132 -16.64 2.57 -1.16
N GLN A 133 -16.53 1.31 -0.73
CA GLN A 133 -15.55 0.90 0.29
C GLN A 133 -14.17 0.57 -0.31
N PHE A 134 -14.08 0.37 -1.64
CA PHE A 134 -12.94 -0.29 -2.25
C PHE A 134 -12.36 0.40 -3.50
N GLU A 135 -13.05 1.37 -4.10
CA GLU A 135 -12.54 2.21 -5.19
C GLU A 135 -13.02 3.65 -5.00
N GLU A 136 -12.53 4.58 -5.84
CA GLU A 136 -12.80 6.03 -5.84
C GLU A 136 -14.29 6.37 -5.72
N GLY A 137 -14.79 6.40 -4.49
CA GLY A 137 -16.15 6.78 -4.16
C GLY A 137 -16.28 8.30 -4.12
N ILE A 138 -17.44 8.80 -4.52
CA ILE A 138 -17.75 10.23 -4.39
C ILE A 138 -18.02 10.53 -2.91
N ASP A 139 -17.08 11.22 -2.26
CA ASP A 139 -17.25 11.76 -0.91
C ASP A 139 -17.51 13.27 -0.97
N LEU A 140 -18.78 13.63 -0.96
CA LEU A 140 -19.23 15.03 -1.01
C LEU A 140 -18.81 15.84 0.22
N LEU A 141 -18.67 15.21 1.39
CA LEU A 141 -18.24 15.92 2.58
C LEU A 141 -16.75 16.23 2.52
N SER A 142 -15.92 15.29 2.08
CA SER A 142 -14.50 15.51 1.85
C SER A 142 -14.25 16.54 0.74
N PHE A 143 -15.01 16.48 -0.36
CA PHE A 143 -14.96 17.48 -1.44
C PHE A 143 -15.25 18.90 -0.93
N ALA A 144 -16.26 19.05 -0.06
CA ALA A 144 -16.57 20.33 0.57
C ALA A 144 -15.54 20.75 1.62
N ALA A 145 -15.04 19.83 2.44
CA ALA A 145 -14.01 20.10 3.44
C ALA A 145 -12.70 20.59 2.80
N ALA A 146 -12.41 20.16 1.57
CA ALA A 146 -11.31 20.66 0.75
C ALA A 146 -11.55 22.07 0.17
N GLY A 147 -12.68 22.70 0.46
CA GLY A 147 -13.01 24.07 0.05
C GLY A 147 -13.73 24.20 -1.29
N ASN A 148 -14.04 23.07 -1.96
CA ASN A 148 -14.73 23.11 -3.27
C ASN A 148 -16.23 23.38 -3.15
N ALA A 149 -16.81 23.16 -1.97
CA ALA A 149 -18.22 23.33 -1.67
C ALA A 149 -18.39 23.68 -0.17
N SER A 150 -19.62 23.94 0.27
CA SER A 150 -19.92 24.09 1.68
C SER A 150 -21.12 23.25 2.08
N PHE A 151 -21.17 22.83 3.34
CA PHE A 151 -22.34 22.18 3.88
C PHE A 151 -22.64 22.68 5.29
N THR A 152 -23.92 22.69 5.65
CA THR A 152 -24.38 22.98 7.00
C THR A 152 -25.34 21.89 7.43
N ARG A 153 -25.12 21.35 8.62
CA ARG A 153 -26.00 20.33 9.18
C ARG A 153 -27.39 20.92 9.42
N ILE A 154 -28.41 20.16 9.06
CA ILE A 154 -29.80 20.50 9.34
C ILE A 154 -30.23 19.71 10.57
N GLU A 155 -30.74 20.43 11.57
CA GLU A 155 -31.32 19.84 12.78
C GLU A 155 -32.85 19.81 12.65
N ASP A 156 -33.44 18.70 13.06
CA ASP A 156 -34.89 18.52 13.11
C ASP A 156 -35.33 18.59 14.59
N ASP A 157 -36.41 19.33 14.86
CA ASP A 157 -37.04 19.41 16.19
C ASP A 157 -37.99 18.21 16.36
N SER A 158 -37.41 17.04 16.61
CA SER A 158 -38.14 15.77 16.70
C SER A 158 -37.70 14.95 17.92
N ALA A 159 -38.53 13.98 18.31
CA ALA A 159 -38.18 13.03 19.38
C ALA A 159 -36.99 12.11 19.01
N LEU A 160 -36.65 12.00 17.72
CA LEU A 160 -35.49 11.27 17.23
C LEU A 160 -34.30 12.22 16.97
N PRO A 161 -33.06 11.75 17.18
CA PRO A 161 -31.88 12.59 16.94
C PRO A 161 -31.73 12.92 15.46
N SER A 162 -31.39 14.18 15.16
CA SER A 162 -31.22 14.68 13.78
C SER A 162 -29.99 14.11 13.06
N SER A 163 -29.08 13.46 13.79
CA SER A 163 -28.00 12.64 13.24
C SER A 163 -27.75 11.42 14.12
N LEU A 164 -27.23 10.35 13.52
CA LEU A 164 -26.58 9.27 14.24
C LEU A 164 -25.10 9.30 13.89
N GLN A 165 -24.23 9.42 14.88
CA GLN A 165 -22.79 9.55 14.65
C GLN A 165 -21.99 8.85 15.74
N TRP A 166 -20.83 8.32 15.38
CA TRP A 166 -19.85 7.78 16.31
C TRP A 166 -18.68 8.72 16.42
N THR A 167 -18.29 9.05 17.63
CA THR A 167 -17.03 9.76 17.88
C THR A 167 -15.93 8.73 18.06
N PHE A 168 -14.87 8.85 17.29
CA PHE A 168 -13.71 7.98 17.43
C PHE A 168 -12.46 8.81 17.72
N TYR A 169 -11.48 8.18 18.34
CA TYR A 169 -10.17 8.76 18.56
C TYR A 169 -9.21 8.23 17.50
N GLN A 170 -8.58 9.15 16.78
CA GLN A 170 -7.48 8.86 15.88
C GLN A 170 -6.16 9.19 16.60
N PRO A 171 -5.33 8.18 16.91
CA PRO A 171 -4.03 8.44 17.51
C PRO A 171 -3.14 9.25 16.56
N PRO A 172 -2.17 10.01 17.09
CA PRO A 172 -1.22 10.74 16.26
C PRO A 172 -0.38 9.77 15.43
N LEU A 173 -0.01 10.19 14.21
CA LEU A 173 0.86 9.41 13.32
C LEU A 173 2.22 9.11 13.99
N ARG A 174 2.73 10.06 14.78
CA ARG A 174 3.96 9.93 15.57
C ARG A 174 3.73 10.41 16.99
N ARG A 175 4.09 9.57 17.97
CA ARG A 175 3.95 9.90 19.40
C ARG A 175 4.97 10.93 19.90
N MET A 176 6.08 11.10 19.18
CA MET A 176 7.22 11.92 19.59
C MET A 176 6.99 13.43 19.39
N ASP A 177 6.03 13.81 18.55
CA ASP A 177 5.82 15.21 18.16
C ASP A 177 4.95 15.98 19.17
N GLY A 178 4.61 15.34 20.31
CA GLY A 178 3.75 15.92 21.35
C GLY A 178 2.27 16.03 20.93
N ASP A 179 1.94 15.61 19.71
CA ASP A 179 0.58 15.51 19.21
C ASP A 179 -0.19 14.47 20.04
N LYS A 180 -1.41 14.85 20.43
CA LYS A 180 -2.31 14.01 21.21
C LYS A 180 -3.29 13.25 20.32
N GLY A 181 -3.18 13.36 19.00
CA GLY A 181 -4.15 12.83 18.07
C GLY A 181 -5.40 13.70 17.99
N LEU A 182 -6.39 13.22 17.26
CA LEU A 182 -7.60 13.97 16.93
C LEU A 182 -8.84 13.12 17.23
N THR A 183 -9.93 13.77 17.62
CA THR A 183 -11.24 13.12 17.63
C THR A 183 -11.90 13.30 16.28
N GLY A 184 -12.29 12.19 15.64
CA GLY A 184 -13.08 12.17 14.43
C GLY A 184 -14.55 11.86 14.71
N VAL A 185 -15.40 12.14 13.73
CA VAL A 185 -16.81 11.78 13.77
C VAL A 185 -17.15 10.97 12.53
N GLU A 186 -17.65 9.76 12.74
CA GLU A 186 -18.22 8.93 11.69
C GLU A 186 -19.74 9.14 11.65
N ILE A 187 -20.24 9.67 10.54
CA ILE A 187 -21.67 9.91 10.33
C ILE A 187 -22.32 8.60 9.85
N LEU A 188 -23.19 8.02 10.69
CA LEU A 188 -24.05 6.89 10.33
C LEU A 188 -25.38 7.36 9.74
N TYR A 189 -25.90 8.51 10.20
CA TYR A 189 -27.04 9.17 9.59
C TYR A 189 -26.89 10.68 9.77
N GLY A 190 -27.12 11.46 8.71
CA GLY A 190 -27.10 12.91 8.81
C GLY A 190 -27.79 13.58 7.63
N LYS A 191 -28.27 14.80 7.86
CA LYS A 191 -28.94 15.65 6.88
C LYS A 191 -28.21 16.99 6.81
N PHE A 192 -27.96 17.47 5.60
CA PHE A 192 -27.15 18.66 5.35
C PHE A 192 -27.77 19.50 4.23
N LEU A 193 -27.71 20.82 4.38
CA LEU A 193 -27.83 21.75 3.28
C LEU A 193 -26.45 21.84 2.64
N TYR A 194 -26.34 21.47 1.37
CA TYR A 194 -25.10 21.43 0.62
C TYR A 194 -25.12 22.49 -0.47
N LYS A 195 -24.07 23.29 -0.60
CA LYS A 195 -24.00 24.40 -1.55
C LYS A 195 -22.78 24.26 -2.46
N TRP A 196 -23.01 24.32 -3.76
CA TRP A 196 -21.97 24.23 -4.79
C TRP A 196 -22.39 25.00 -6.05
N ASN A 197 -21.53 25.87 -6.58
CA ASN A 197 -21.79 26.68 -7.78
C ASN A 197 -23.16 27.39 -7.79
N ASP A 198 -23.46 28.11 -6.70
CA ASP A 198 -24.73 28.86 -6.48
C ASP A 198 -26.01 28.01 -6.44
N GLU A 199 -25.88 26.67 -6.47
CA GLU A 199 -26.99 25.73 -6.29
C GLU A 199 -27.03 25.21 -4.85
N GLU A 200 -28.24 24.94 -4.37
CA GLU A 200 -28.48 24.32 -3.07
C GLU A 200 -29.06 22.91 -3.25
N PHE A 201 -28.49 21.96 -2.50
CA PHE A 201 -28.90 20.56 -2.47
C PHE A 201 -29.23 20.14 -1.04
N LEU A 202 -30.19 19.25 -0.88
CA LEU A 202 -30.35 18.51 0.36
C LEU A 202 -29.55 17.22 0.26
N LEU A 203 -28.57 17.06 1.14
CA LEU A 203 -27.73 15.87 1.22
C LEU A 203 -28.14 15.08 2.46
N TYR A 204 -28.58 13.84 2.25
CA TYR A 204 -28.71 12.86 3.32
C TYR A 204 -27.59 11.84 3.19
N ILE A 205 -27.01 11.43 4.31
CA ILE A 205 -26.06 10.33 4.40
C ILE A 205 -26.68 9.32 5.33
N ALA A 206 -26.70 8.05 4.94
CA ALA A 206 -27.20 6.97 5.79
C ALA A 206 -26.38 5.70 5.65
N ASP A 207 -26.16 5.04 6.78
CA ASP A 207 -25.62 3.71 6.88
C ASP A 207 -26.78 2.70 6.81
N GLY A 208 -26.84 1.96 5.71
CA GLY A 208 -27.75 0.84 5.47
C GLY A 208 -26.94 -0.37 5.01
N ARG A 209 -26.90 -1.42 5.82
CA ARG A 209 -26.30 -2.71 5.43
C ARG A 209 -27.21 -3.47 4.47
N ASP A 210 -27.36 -2.94 3.26
CA ASP A 210 -28.14 -3.53 2.20
C ASP A 210 -27.20 -4.22 1.20
N GLY A 211 -27.29 -5.54 1.08
CA GLY A 211 -26.48 -6.30 0.13
C GLY A 211 -26.43 -7.79 0.43
N GLN A 212 -26.02 -8.55 -0.57
CA GLN A 212 -25.89 -10.02 -0.50
C GLN A 212 -24.42 -10.47 -0.31
N GLU A 213 -23.48 -9.53 -0.32
CA GLU A 213 -22.04 -9.81 -0.15
C GLU A 213 -21.66 -9.90 1.33
N ALA A 214 -20.53 -10.56 1.61
CA ALA A 214 -19.99 -10.68 2.96
C ALA A 214 -19.60 -9.32 3.59
N TYR A 215 -19.28 -8.33 2.74
CA TYR A 215 -18.96 -6.95 3.11
C TYR A 215 -19.76 -5.99 2.21
N PRO A 216 -21.08 -5.86 2.44
CA PRO A 216 -21.92 -5.06 1.56
C PRO A 216 -21.57 -3.58 1.68
N ARG A 217 -21.91 -2.80 0.65
CA ARG A 217 -21.86 -1.34 0.73
C ARG A 217 -22.78 -0.90 1.86
N VAL A 218 -22.21 -0.25 2.86
CA VAL A 218 -22.98 0.12 4.06
C VAL A 218 -23.39 1.58 4.08
N LYS A 219 -22.82 2.47 3.27
CA LYS A 219 -23.06 3.91 3.41
C LYS A 219 -23.40 4.54 2.07
N ASN A 220 -24.56 5.20 1.98
CA ASN A 220 -25.02 5.87 0.77
C ASN A 220 -25.29 7.35 1.02
N SER A 221 -25.10 8.16 -0.02
CA SER A 221 -25.49 9.57 -0.04
C SER A 221 -26.71 9.76 -0.94
N TYR A 222 -27.72 10.48 -0.46
CA TYR A 222 -28.95 10.80 -1.19
C TYR A 222 -28.95 12.30 -1.44
N VAL A 223 -28.78 12.68 -2.70
CA VAL A 223 -28.68 14.08 -3.10
C VAL A 223 -30.00 14.49 -3.72
N LEU A 224 -30.66 15.49 -3.13
CA LEU A 224 -31.85 16.11 -3.69
C LEU A 224 -31.55 17.51 -4.20
N GLY A 225 -32.09 17.84 -5.37
CA GLY A 225 -31.96 19.15 -5.98
C GLY A 225 -33.12 19.43 -6.92
N THR A 226 -33.22 20.69 -7.38
CA THR A 226 -34.28 21.12 -8.30
C THR A 226 -34.09 20.55 -9.71
N ASN A 227 -32.84 20.18 -10.06
CA ASN A 227 -32.46 19.70 -11.38
C ASN A 227 -31.47 18.53 -11.29
N GLU A 228 -31.79 17.41 -11.92
CA GLU A 228 -30.94 16.21 -11.96
C GLU A 228 -29.60 16.45 -12.69
N THR A 229 -29.58 17.30 -13.72
CA THR A 229 -28.33 17.67 -14.42
C THR A 229 -27.36 18.37 -13.46
N LYS A 230 -27.85 19.28 -12.61
CA LYS A 230 -27.02 19.99 -11.64
C LYS A 230 -26.46 19.06 -10.56
N ILE A 231 -27.24 18.05 -10.17
CA ILE A 231 -26.76 17.00 -9.27
C ILE A 231 -25.63 16.22 -9.95
N ASN A 232 -25.82 15.79 -11.20
CA ASN A 232 -24.80 15.05 -11.94
C ASN A 232 -23.53 15.87 -12.18
N ASP A 233 -23.64 17.18 -12.43
CA ASP A 233 -22.49 18.08 -12.55
C ASP A 233 -21.68 18.14 -11.25
N LEU A 234 -22.36 18.23 -10.08
CA LEU A 234 -21.70 18.15 -8.76
C LEU A 234 -20.99 16.81 -8.57
N LEU A 235 -21.67 15.70 -8.89
CA LEU A 235 -21.12 14.36 -8.74
C LEU A 235 -19.90 14.14 -9.65
N LEU A 236 -19.94 14.66 -10.87
CA LEU A 236 -18.81 14.62 -11.79
C LEU A 236 -17.63 15.43 -11.25
N ALA A 237 -17.86 16.65 -10.77
CA ALA A 237 -16.81 17.49 -10.19
C ALA A 237 -16.16 16.84 -8.96
N ALA A 238 -16.98 16.31 -8.05
CA ALA A 238 -16.50 15.61 -6.86
C ALA A 238 -15.77 14.29 -7.22
N GLY A 239 -16.24 13.57 -8.25
CA GLY A 239 -15.58 12.37 -8.75
C GLY A 239 -14.22 12.65 -9.39
N VAL A 240 -14.13 13.70 -10.23
CA VAL A 240 -12.85 14.14 -10.82
C VAL A 240 -11.87 14.53 -9.72
N TRP A 241 -12.30 15.35 -8.76
CA TRP A 241 -11.46 15.72 -7.61
C TRP A 241 -11.03 14.51 -6.78
N ALA A 242 -11.90 13.51 -6.59
CA ALA A 242 -11.58 12.29 -5.86
C ALA A 242 -10.57 11.40 -6.61
N GLY A 243 -10.54 11.44 -7.94
CA GLY A 243 -9.54 10.74 -8.76
C GLY A 243 -8.18 11.45 -8.82
N GLU A 244 -8.15 12.77 -8.61
CA GLU A 244 -6.90 13.55 -8.58
C GLU A 244 -6.07 13.28 -7.31
N LEU A 245 -4.74 13.37 -7.42
CA LEU A 245 -3.81 13.24 -6.29
C LEU A 245 -3.54 14.63 -5.68
N HIS A 246 -3.78 14.79 -4.37
CA HIS A 246 -3.63 16.06 -3.67
C HIS A 246 -2.42 16.00 -2.71
N ASN A 247 -1.21 16.05 -3.27
CA ASN A 247 0.05 15.82 -2.53
C ASN A 247 0.13 14.41 -1.91
N GLU A 248 -0.18 13.41 -2.73
CA GLU A 248 -0.29 12.02 -2.32
C GLU A 248 0.28 11.12 -3.41
N PHE A 249 0.69 9.91 -3.03
CA PHE A 249 0.91 8.81 -3.97
C PHE A 249 -0.06 7.68 -3.71
N TRP A 250 -0.37 6.92 -4.76
CA TRP A 250 -1.13 5.68 -4.62
C TRP A 250 -0.22 4.57 -4.09
N ILE A 251 -0.67 3.87 -3.04
CA ILE A 251 -0.03 2.68 -2.50
C ILE A 251 -0.99 1.50 -2.60
N PHE A 252 -0.51 0.39 -3.15
CA PHE A 252 -1.22 -0.87 -3.15
C PHE A 252 -0.73 -1.77 -2.00
N ASP A 253 -1.63 -2.09 -1.08
CA ASP A 253 -1.37 -2.96 0.08
C ASP A 253 -2.65 -3.67 0.53
N GLY A 254 -2.55 -4.94 0.93
CA GLY A 254 -3.69 -5.73 1.41
C GLY A 254 -4.84 -5.92 0.41
N GLY A 255 -4.57 -5.76 -0.90
CA GLY A 255 -5.56 -5.88 -1.96
C GLY A 255 -6.27 -4.59 -2.34
N PHE A 256 -5.85 -3.43 -1.83
CA PHE A 256 -6.50 -2.16 -2.08
C PHE A 256 -5.50 -1.04 -2.40
N TRP A 257 -5.94 -0.11 -3.24
CA TRP A 257 -5.25 1.16 -3.47
C TRP A 257 -5.65 2.18 -2.40
N ARG A 258 -4.67 2.89 -1.85
CA ARG A 258 -4.87 3.98 -0.90
C ARG A 258 -3.99 5.16 -1.27
N LYS A 259 -4.48 6.38 -1.07
CA LYS A 259 -3.65 7.58 -1.16
C LYS A 259 -2.80 7.72 0.10
N SER A 260 -1.54 8.10 -0.05
CA SER A 260 -0.59 8.27 1.05
C SER A 260 0.14 9.60 0.91
N SER A 261 -0.21 10.54 1.78
CA SER A 261 0.55 11.77 1.99
C SER A 261 1.89 11.50 2.67
N GLU A 262 1.97 10.51 3.56
CA GLU A 262 3.22 10.14 4.23
C GLU A 262 4.32 9.71 3.24
N LEU A 263 3.99 8.87 2.25
CA LEU A 263 4.96 8.48 1.23
C LEU A 263 5.33 9.66 0.33
N TRP A 264 4.36 10.52 0.03
CA TRP A 264 4.60 11.75 -0.71
C TRP A 264 5.59 12.67 0.03
N GLU A 265 5.34 12.98 1.29
CA GLU A 265 6.25 13.77 2.14
C GLU A 265 7.64 13.13 2.24
N SER A 266 7.71 11.81 2.38
CA SER A 266 8.98 11.10 2.40
C SER A 266 9.76 11.24 1.09
N ALA A 267 9.10 11.34 -0.06
CA ALA A 267 9.76 11.50 -1.35
C ALA A 267 10.21 12.94 -1.60
N GLN A 268 9.47 13.94 -1.10
CA GLN A 268 9.86 15.35 -1.19
C GLN A 268 11.24 15.63 -0.58
N GLY A 269 11.64 14.84 0.43
CA GLY A 269 12.97 14.92 1.04
C GLY A 269 14.10 14.25 0.24
N ALA A 270 13.82 13.62 -0.90
CA ALA A 270 14.82 12.94 -1.72
C ALA A 270 15.12 13.75 -2.99
N SER A 271 16.37 14.15 -3.18
CA SER A 271 16.88 14.77 -4.41
C SER A 271 17.95 13.90 -5.04
N TRP A 272 18.06 13.91 -6.37
CA TRP A 272 19.18 13.30 -7.08
C TRP A 272 20.53 13.93 -6.72
N ASP A 273 20.54 15.17 -6.22
CA ASP A 273 21.74 15.84 -5.71
C ASP A 273 22.29 15.17 -4.44
N ASP A 274 21.40 14.57 -3.63
CA ASP A 274 21.77 13.89 -2.38
C ASP A 274 22.07 12.40 -2.58
N VAL A 275 21.83 11.87 -3.79
CA VAL A 275 22.12 10.47 -4.13
C VAL A 275 23.57 10.34 -4.59
N ILE A 276 24.38 9.64 -3.80
CA ILE A 276 25.77 9.35 -4.14
C ILE A 276 25.83 8.08 -5.00
N LEU A 277 26.17 8.27 -6.27
CA LEU A 277 26.34 7.22 -7.27
C LEU A 277 27.47 7.63 -8.21
N ASP A 278 27.90 6.70 -9.06
CA ASP A 278 28.71 7.03 -10.23
C ASP A 278 27.96 8.08 -11.09
N GLU A 279 28.67 9.13 -11.52
CA GLU A 279 28.04 10.29 -12.18
C GLU A 279 27.49 9.94 -13.57
N ASP A 280 28.15 9.06 -14.31
CA ASP A 280 27.65 8.59 -15.60
C ASP A 280 26.39 7.74 -15.42
N MET A 281 26.40 6.85 -14.42
CA MET A 281 25.22 6.07 -14.03
C MET A 281 24.06 6.96 -13.60
N LYS A 282 24.29 7.95 -12.72
CA LYS A 282 23.28 8.91 -12.25
C LYS A 282 22.66 9.66 -13.41
N LYS A 283 23.48 10.18 -14.32
CA LYS A 283 23.01 10.87 -15.52
C LYS A 283 22.16 9.96 -16.41
N SER A 284 22.63 8.74 -16.68
CA SER A 284 21.90 7.76 -17.49
C SER A 284 20.54 7.40 -16.88
N LEU A 285 20.47 7.28 -15.55
CA LEU A 285 19.22 7.04 -14.82
C LEU A 285 18.24 8.19 -15.02
N ILE A 286 18.68 9.44 -14.79
CA ILE A 286 17.85 10.64 -14.95
C ILE A 286 17.34 10.77 -16.39
N ASP A 287 18.25 10.61 -17.36
CA ASP A 287 17.95 10.74 -18.79
C ASP A 287 16.96 9.67 -19.26
N ASP A 288 17.08 8.42 -18.79
CA ASP A 288 16.18 7.32 -19.17
C ASP A 288 14.73 7.56 -18.75
N HIS A 289 14.52 8.10 -17.54
CA HIS A 289 13.19 8.38 -17.04
C HIS A 289 12.58 9.57 -17.79
N ASN A 290 13.30 10.69 -17.89
CA ASN A 290 12.79 11.88 -18.56
C ASN A 290 12.53 11.65 -20.05
N SER A 291 13.51 11.07 -20.76
CA SER A 291 13.39 10.82 -22.20
C SER A 291 12.25 9.86 -22.54
N PHE A 292 11.93 8.89 -21.69
CA PHE A 292 10.78 8.01 -21.91
C PHE A 292 9.46 8.80 -21.93
N PHE A 293 9.25 9.67 -20.94
CA PHE A 293 8.01 10.45 -20.85
C PHE A 293 7.92 11.53 -21.92
N ASP A 294 9.05 12.06 -22.38
CA ASP A 294 9.11 13.04 -23.48
C ASP A 294 8.93 12.40 -24.87
N ALA A 295 9.18 11.09 -25.01
CA ALA A 295 9.21 10.41 -26.31
C ALA A 295 7.86 9.86 -26.80
N LYS A 296 6.72 10.19 -26.17
CA LYS A 296 5.38 9.67 -26.54
C LYS A 296 5.11 9.68 -28.05
N ASP A 297 5.31 10.82 -28.69
CA ASP A 297 5.06 10.97 -30.13
C ASP A 297 6.05 10.19 -30.99
N THR A 298 7.30 10.05 -30.54
CA THR A 298 8.31 9.21 -31.21
C THR A 298 7.88 7.75 -31.24
N TYR A 299 7.44 7.21 -30.11
CA TYR A 299 6.92 5.83 -30.02
C TYR A 299 5.72 5.63 -30.94
N LYS A 300 4.76 6.56 -30.90
CA LYS A 300 3.57 6.56 -31.74
C LYS A 300 3.92 6.56 -33.23
N ASN A 301 4.84 7.41 -33.66
CA ASN A 301 5.25 7.53 -35.06
C ASN A 301 6.00 6.30 -35.57
N LEU A 302 6.74 5.62 -34.70
CA LEU A 302 7.45 4.38 -35.03
C LEU A 302 6.56 3.13 -34.97
N GLY A 303 5.33 3.24 -34.45
CA GLY A 303 4.39 2.13 -34.31
C GLY A 303 4.83 1.07 -33.29
N VAL A 304 5.62 1.47 -32.28
CA VAL A 304 6.11 0.58 -31.21
C VAL A 304 5.42 0.89 -29.88
N PRO A 305 5.17 -0.11 -29.02
CA PRO A 305 4.50 0.11 -27.73
C PRO A 305 5.25 1.11 -26.85
N TRP A 306 4.56 2.12 -26.32
CA TRP A 306 5.14 3.13 -25.44
C TRP A 306 5.18 2.63 -24.00
N LYS A 307 6.03 1.64 -23.73
CA LYS A 307 6.24 1.11 -22.38
C LYS A 307 7.73 0.93 -22.09
N ARG A 308 8.10 0.98 -20.82
CA ARG A 308 9.48 0.77 -20.37
C ARG A 308 9.49 0.00 -19.06
N GLY A 309 10.42 -0.94 -18.94
CA GLY A 309 10.76 -1.57 -17.66
C GLY A 309 12.25 -1.45 -17.36
N ILE A 310 12.59 -1.05 -16.13
CA ILE A 310 13.96 -0.98 -15.63
C ILE A 310 14.07 -1.76 -14.32
N ILE A 311 15.21 -2.44 -14.09
CA ILE A 311 15.54 -3.08 -12.82
C ILE A 311 16.76 -2.40 -12.19
N TYR A 312 16.64 -1.99 -10.93
CA TYR A 312 17.77 -1.67 -10.07
C TYR A 312 18.14 -2.91 -9.28
N HIS A 313 19.38 -3.38 -9.40
CA HIS A 313 19.85 -4.57 -8.70
C HIS A 313 21.21 -4.37 -8.06
N GLY A 314 21.52 -5.19 -7.06
CA GLY A 314 22.82 -5.19 -6.37
C GLY A 314 22.66 -5.32 -4.87
N PRO A 315 23.76 -5.36 -4.10
CA PRO A 315 23.74 -5.54 -2.66
C PRO A 315 22.79 -4.58 -1.92
N PRO A 316 22.21 -5.00 -0.78
CA PRO A 316 21.33 -4.17 0.02
C PRO A 316 22.08 -2.96 0.59
N GLY A 317 21.36 -1.84 0.76
CA GLY A 317 21.92 -0.65 1.40
C GLY A 317 22.75 0.28 0.49
N ASN A 318 22.81 0.04 -0.82
CA ASN A 318 23.58 0.84 -1.77
C ASN A 318 22.74 1.79 -2.65
N GLY A 319 21.62 2.29 -2.12
CA GLY A 319 20.95 3.44 -2.72
C GLY A 319 19.86 3.16 -3.77
N LYS A 320 19.41 1.90 -3.94
CA LYS A 320 18.30 1.55 -4.85
C LYS A 320 17.00 2.31 -4.49
N THR A 321 16.52 2.18 -3.25
CA THR A 321 15.28 2.79 -2.77
C THR A 321 15.33 4.32 -2.75
N ILE A 322 16.45 4.94 -2.34
CA ILE A 322 16.57 6.41 -2.36
C ILE A 322 16.58 6.95 -3.81
N SER A 323 17.15 6.20 -4.76
CA SER A 323 17.09 6.55 -6.19
C SER A 323 15.66 6.48 -6.74
N VAL A 324 14.88 5.47 -6.31
CA VAL A 324 13.44 5.39 -6.63
C VAL A 324 12.71 6.63 -6.07
N LYS A 325 12.92 6.99 -4.80
CA LYS A 325 12.29 8.17 -4.18
C LYS A 325 12.70 9.48 -4.86
N ALA A 326 13.98 9.65 -5.19
CA ALA A 326 14.48 10.81 -5.94
C ALA A 326 13.83 10.90 -7.33
N THR A 327 13.62 9.76 -7.99
CA THR A 327 12.89 9.67 -9.26
C THR A 327 11.42 10.06 -9.09
N MET A 328 10.74 9.57 -8.04
CA MET A 328 9.35 9.92 -7.74
C MET A 328 9.18 11.43 -7.58
N HIS A 329 10.07 12.08 -6.83
CA HIS A 329 10.07 13.53 -6.65
C HIS A 329 10.34 14.27 -7.96
N MET A 330 11.39 13.90 -8.68
CA MET A 330 11.72 14.48 -9.99
C MET A 330 10.56 14.39 -10.98
N LEU A 331 9.86 13.24 -11.01
CA LEU A 331 8.74 13.01 -11.93
C LEU A 331 7.47 13.76 -11.53
N LEU A 332 7.28 14.01 -10.23
CA LEU A 332 6.20 14.85 -9.73
C LEU A 332 6.41 16.32 -10.09
N ASP A 333 7.66 16.80 -10.06
CA ASP A 333 8.01 18.20 -10.39
C ASP A 333 7.97 18.53 -11.89
N ARG A 334 7.75 17.53 -12.74
CA ARG A 334 7.59 17.73 -14.19
C ARG A 334 6.30 18.48 -14.52
N ASN A 335 6.25 19.02 -15.74
CA ASN A 335 5.03 19.61 -16.31
C ASN A 335 4.73 19.01 -17.71
N PRO A 336 3.69 18.17 -17.86
CA PRO A 336 2.78 17.70 -16.80
C PRO A 336 3.49 16.77 -15.81
N SER A 337 3.01 16.76 -14.56
CA SER A 337 3.50 15.85 -13.53
C SER A 337 3.15 14.41 -13.87
N ILE A 338 4.00 13.47 -13.45
CA ILE A 338 3.78 12.04 -13.66
C ILE A 338 3.39 11.38 -12.33
N PRO A 339 2.18 10.80 -12.22
CA PRO A 339 1.74 10.14 -10.99
C PRO A 339 2.58 8.90 -10.69
N THR A 340 2.86 8.68 -9.41
CA THR A 340 3.49 7.44 -8.93
C THR A 340 2.45 6.49 -8.35
N LEU A 341 2.55 5.23 -8.77
CA LEU A 341 1.83 4.09 -8.21
C LEU A 341 2.85 3.17 -7.52
N TYR A 342 2.78 3.04 -6.20
CA TYR A 342 3.71 2.25 -5.40
C TYR A 342 3.09 0.93 -4.96
N VAL A 343 3.67 -0.20 -5.36
CA VAL A 343 3.21 -1.53 -4.97
C VAL A 343 4.02 -2.00 -3.78
N ARG A 344 3.38 -2.07 -2.60
CA ARG A 344 4.03 -2.55 -1.38
C ARG A 344 3.88 -4.05 -1.19
N SER A 345 2.71 -4.60 -1.51
CA SER A 345 2.43 -6.02 -1.34
C SER A 345 1.40 -6.51 -2.36
N LEU A 346 1.56 -7.73 -2.86
CA LEU A 346 0.56 -8.41 -3.67
C LEU A 346 -0.33 -9.35 -2.84
N GLU A 347 -0.08 -9.49 -1.55
CA GLU A 347 -0.88 -10.33 -0.66
C GLU A 347 -2.24 -9.69 -0.39
N SER A 348 -3.30 -10.47 -0.54
CA SER A 348 -4.67 -9.99 -0.37
C SER A 348 -5.66 -11.14 -0.22
N TRP A 349 -6.85 -10.82 0.28
CA TRP A 349 -7.97 -11.77 0.43
C TRP A 349 -8.46 -12.35 -0.91
N MET A 350 -8.20 -11.68 -2.02
CA MET A 350 -8.53 -12.11 -3.39
C MET A 350 -7.43 -12.93 -4.06
N GLY A 351 -6.26 -13.03 -3.42
CA GLY A 351 -5.08 -13.69 -3.92
C GLY A 351 -4.20 -12.82 -4.83
N PRO A 352 -2.90 -13.18 -4.97
CA PRO A 352 -1.90 -12.32 -5.60
C PRO A 352 -2.06 -12.16 -7.12
N GLN A 353 -2.69 -13.11 -7.82
CA GLN A 353 -3.01 -12.95 -9.25
C GLN A 353 -4.04 -11.83 -9.49
N ALA A 354 -5.09 -11.77 -8.67
CA ALA A 354 -6.07 -10.69 -8.73
C ALA A 354 -5.41 -9.35 -8.39
N SER A 355 -4.55 -9.32 -7.37
CA SER A 355 -3.76 -8.11 -7.03
C SER A 355 -2.92 -7.60 -8.19
N ILE A 356 -2.21 -8.47 -8.90
CA ILE A 356 -1.46 -8.08 -10.12
C ILE A 356 -2.41 -7.46 -11.15
N ALA A 357 -3.57 -8.06 -11.39
CA ALA A 357 -4.55 -7.53 -12.33
C ALA A 357 -5.03 -6.13 -11.96
N PHE A 358 -5.33 -5.90 -10.66
CA PHE A 358 -5.74 -4.60 -10.14
C PHE A 358 -4.61 -3.56 -10.20
N VAL A 359 -3.37 -3.97 -9.95
CA VAL A 359 -2.21 -3.09 -10.05
C VAL A 359 -2.06 -2.56 -11.48
N PHE A 360 -2.07 -3.46 -12.47
CA PHE A 360 -1.91 -3.06 -13.86
C PHE A 360 -3.16 -2.36 -14.42
N ALA A 361 -4.36 -2.66 -13.91
CA ALA A 361 -5.57 -1.88 -14.24
C ALA A 361 -5.42 -0.42 -13.82
N LYS A 362 -4.96 -0.17 -12.58
CA LYS A 362 -4.71 1.19 -12.09
C LYS A 362 -3.58 1.90 -12.83
N ALA A 363 -2.52 1.18 -13.19
CA ALA A 363 -1.44 1.73 -14.02
C ALA A 363 -1.93 2.18 -15.41
N ARG A 364 -2.84 1.44 -16.03
CA ARG A 364 -3.46 1.83 -17.31
C ARG A 364 -4.38 3.04 -17.16
N GLU A 365 -5.10 3.14 -16.04
CA GLU A 365 -5.97 4.27 -15.71
C GLU A 365 -5.17 5.57 -15.50
N PHE A 366 -4.00 5.47 -14.85
CA PHE A 366 -3.13 6.63 -14.53
C PHE A 366 -2.06 6.91 -15.60
N ALA A 367 -2.06 6.21 -16.73
CA ALA A 367 -1.05 6.39 -17.76
C ALA A 367 -1.10 7.83 -18.36
N PRO A 368 0.05 8.51 -18.54
CA PRO A 368 1.41 8.04 -18.26
C PRO A 368 1.75 8.04 -16.76
N CYS A 369 2.34 6.95 -16.26
CA CYS A 369 2.62 6.78 -14.83
C CYS A 369 3.96 6.10 -14.57
N TYR A 370 4.45 6.29 -13.34
CA TYR A 370 5.58 5.57 -12.77
C TYR A 370 5.10 4.48 -11.81
N LEU A 371 5.21 3.22 -12.22
CA LEU A 371 4.82 2.05 -11.43
C LEU A 371 6.04 1.48 -10.70
N VAL A 372 6.05 1.60 -9.38
CA VAL A 372 7.14 1.17 -8.50
C VAL A 372 6.84 -0.20 -7.90
N MET A 373 7.77 -1.13 -8.06
CA MET A 373 7.73 -2.47 -7.46
C MET A 373 9.06 -2.79 -6.78
N GLU A 374 9.17 -2.47 -5.49
CA GLU A 374 10.40 -2.80 -4.73
C GLU A 374 10.45 -4.28 -4.34
N ASP A 375 11.67 -4.83 -4.26
CA ASP A 375 11.94 -6.23 -3.88
C ASP A 375 11.12 -7.23 -4.70
N ILE A 376 11.21 -7.11 -6.03
CA ILE A 376 10.40 -7.89 -6.98
C ILE A 376 10.63 -9.41 -6.86
N ASP A 377 11.79 -9.84 -6.35
CA ASP A 377 12.10 -11.22 -6.00
C ASP A 377 11.19 -11.76 -4.88
N THR A 378 10.79 -10.90 -3.94
CA THR A 378 9.84 -11.23 -2.89
C THR A 378 8.39 -11.13 -3.38
N LEU A 379 8.09 -10.13 -4.22
CA LEU A 379 6.73 -9.94 -4.76
C LEU A 379 6.32 -11.02 -5.76
N ILE A 380 7.23 -11.42 -6.66
CA ILE A 380 6.92 -12.28 -7.80
C ILE A 380 7.38 -13.72 -7.52
N THR A 381 6.56 -14.43 -6.75
CA THR A 381 6.78 -15.85 -6.48
C THR A 381 6.60 -16.72 -7.75
N PRO A 382 7.16 -17.94 -7.78
CA PRO A 382 6.97 -18.86 -8.91
C PRO A 382 5.50 -19.11 -9.28
N PHE A 383 4.58 -19.05 -8.30
CA PHE A 383 3.15 -19.28 -8.50
C PHE A 383 2.45 -18.17 -9.31
N VAL A 384 2.85 -16.91 -9.14
CA VAL A 384 2.22 -15.76 -9.83
C VAL A 384 3.00 -15.23 -11.03
N ARG A 385 4.21 -15.73 -11.23
CA ARG A 385 5.14 -15.33 -12.29
C ARG A 385 4.53 -15.26 -13.68
N SER A 386 3.87 -16.33 -14.13
CA SER A 386 3.28 -16.38 -15.48
C SER A 386 2.20 -15.31 -15.66
N TYR A 387 1.41 -15.06 -14.62
CA TYR A 387 0.38 -14.03 -14.60
C TYR A 387 0.99 -12.63 -14.67
N PHE A 388 2.02 -12.36 -13.86
CA PHE A 388 2.77 -11.11 -13.89
C PHE A 388 3.37 -10.83 -15.27
N LEU A 389 4.04 -11.82 -15.85
CA LEU A 389 4.65 -11.69 -17.18
C LEU A 389 3.62 -11.40 -18.28
N ASN A 390 2.42 -11.97 -18.19
CA ASN A 390 1.33 -11.68 -19.13
C ASN A 390 0.83 -10.23 -19.02
N GLU A 391 0.73 -9.69 -17.80
CA GLU A 391 0.35 -8.28 -17.60
C GLU A 391 1.48 -7.33 -18.05
N VAL A 392 2.77 -7.66 -17.84
CA VAL A 392 3.91 -6.86 -18.34
C VAL A 392 4.03 -6.87 -19.87
N ASP A 393 3.82 -8.05 -20.49
CA ASP A 393 3.86 -8.18 -21.96
C ASP A 393 2.72 -7.41 -22.62
N GLY A 394 1.61 -7.21 -21.92
CA GLY A 394 0.54 -6.34 -22.36
C GLY A 394 -0.29 -6.97 -23.48
N LEU A 395 -0.98 -8.09 -23.21
CA LEU A 395 -2.14 -8.48 -24.03
C LEU A 395 -3.20 -7.36 -24.08
N LYS A 396 -3.13 -6.39 -23.15
CA LYS A 396 -3.84 -5.12 -23.09
C LYS A 396 -2.85 -3.96 -23.34
N GLN A 397 -3.34 -2.80 -23.82
CA GLN A 397 -2.50 -1.62 -24.06
C GLN A 397 -1.89 -1.08 -22.76
N ASN A 398 -0.57 -1.18 -22.62
CA ASN A 398 0.22 -0.66 -21.50
C ASN A 398 1.00 0.62 -21.90
N ASP A 399 0.47 1.39 -22.85
CA ASP A 399 1.10 2.63 -23.32
C ASP A 399 1.17 3.66 -22.18
N GLY A 400 2.30 4.35 -22.05
CA GLY A 400 2.60 5.33 -21.01
C GLY A 400 3.06 4.75 -19.67
N ILE A 401 3.14 3.43 -19.52
CA ILE A 401 3.55 2.80 -18.26
C ILE A 401 5.08 2.63 -18.21
N PHE A 402 5.72 3.28 -17.23
CA PHE A 402 7.09 3.03 -16.85
C PHE A 402 7.12 2.17 -15.58
N ILE A 403 7.68 0.96 -15.66
CA ILE A 403 7.83 0.06 -14.52
C ILE A 403 9.27 0.17 -13.99
N ILE A 404 9.43 0.57 -12.73
CA ILE A 404 10.69 0.40 -12.01
C ILE A 404 10.55 -0.78 -11.05
N ALA A 405 11.54 -1.68 -11.08
CA ALA A 405 11.65 -2.74 -10.11
C ALA A 405 12.99 -2.67 -9.38
N THR A 406 13.02 -3.07 -8.11
CA THR A 406 14.26 -3.26 -7.36
C THR A 406 14.42 -4.72 -6.96
N THR A 407 15.65 -5.18 -6.80
CA THR A 407 15.96 -6.50 -6.24
C THR A 407 17.36 -6.52 -5.64
N ASN A 408 17.59 -7.37 -4.65
CA ASN A 408 18.94 -7.65 -4.17
C ASN A 408 19.60 -8.82 -4.94
N HIS A 409 18.79 -9.71 -5.52
CA HIS A 409 19.21 -10.98 -6.13
C HIS A 409 18.68 -11.09 -7.55
N LEU A 410 19.38 -10.50 -8.52
CA LEU A 410 18.96 -10.54 -9.92
C LEU A 410 18.97 -11.98 -10.47
N GLU A 411 19.87 -12.81 -9.96
CA GLU A 411 20.05 -14.22 -10.27
C GLU A 411 18.86 -15.10 -9.85
N ASP A 412 18.12 -14.69 -8.82
CA ASP A 412 16.95 -15.41 -8.32
C ASP A 412 15.68 -15.09 -9.12
N LEU A 413 15.71 -14.03 -9.91
CA LEU A 413 14.61 -13.68 -10.79
C LEU A 413 14.49 -14.65 -11.97
N ASP A 414 13.25 -14.88 -12.38
CA ASP A 414 12.97 -15.68 -13.57
C ASP A 414 13.70 -15.13 -14.81
N PRO A 415 14.29 -15.98 -15.66
CA PRO A 415 14.94 -15.54 -16.90
C PRO A 415 14.03 -14.72 -17.82
N GLY A 416 12.71 -14.96 -17.78
CA GLY A 416 11.72 -14.18 -18.49
C GLY A 416 11.58 -12.75 -17.97
N ILE A 417 11.90 -12.47 -16.71
CA ILE A 417 11.96 -11.12 -16.12
C ILE A 417 13.36 -10.53 -16.37
N ALA A 418 14.40 -11.27 -16.01
CA ALA A 418 15.77 -10.77 -15.98
C ALA A 418 16.43 -10.68 -17.37
N LYS A 419 16.09 -11.55 -18.32
CA LYS A 419 16.85 -11.70 -19.58
C LYS A 419 16.06 -11.37 -20.84
N ARG A 420 14.72 -11.41 -20.81
CA ARG A 420 13.90 -11.22 -22.02
C ARG A 420 13.75 -9.73 -22.36
N PRO A 421 14.16 -9.29 -23.57
CA PRO A 421 13.90 -7.94 -24.05
C PRO A 421 12.39 -7.63 -24.12
N SER A 422 12.01 -6.34 -24.14
CA SER A 422 10.62 -5.81 -24.15
C SER A 422 9.90 -5.81 -22.79
N ARG A 423 10.44 -6.48 -21.76
CA ARG A 423 9.89 -6.47 -20.40
C ARG A 423 10.67 -5.49 -19.53
N PHE A 424 11.89 -5.89 -19.18
CA PHE A 424 12.86 -5.08 -18.47
C PHE A 424 14.09 -4.89 -19.36
N ASP A 425 14.03 -3.82 -20.15
CA ASP A 425 14.99 -3.54 -21.21
C ASP A 425 16.36 -3.12 -20.67
N ARG A 426 16.39 -2.51 -19.48
CA ARG A 426 17.61 -2.01 -18.85
C ARG A 426 17.74 -2.52 -17.42
N LYS A 427 18.98 -2.77 -17.02
CA LYS A 427 19.36 -3.09 -15.64
C LYS A 427 20.47 -2.15 -15.21
N TYR A 428 20.33 -1.59 -14.01
CA TYR A 428 21.34 -0.78 -13.37
C TYR A 428 21.85 -1.52 -12.15
N TYR A 429 23.16 -1.76 -12.13
CA TYR A 429 23.83 -2.41 -11.01
C TYR A 429 24.28 -1.34 -10.00
N PHE A 430 23.90 -1.52 -8.74
CA PHE A 430 24.26 -0.68 -7.60
C PHE A 430 25.29 -1.45 -6.77
N PRO A 431 26.60 -1.33 -7.08
CA PRO A 431 27.66 -2.00 -6.33
C PRO A 431 27.83 -1.40 -4.93
N ASP A 432 28.66 -2.05 -4.12
CA ASP A 432 29.22 -1.40 -2.93
C ASP A 432 30.05 -0.17 -3.32
N PRO A 433 30.05 0.88 -2.48
CA PRO A 433 30.68 2.14 -2.82
C PRO A 433 32.20 2.02 -2.89
N ASN A 434 32.78 2.65 -3.91
CA ASN A 434 34.23 2.82 -4.01
C ASN A 434 34.73 3.86 -2.99
N VAL A 435 36.05 4.00 -2.85
CA VAL A 435 36.66 4.90 -1.84
C VAL A 435 36.19 6.36 -1.98
N ASP A 436 36.05 6.88 -3.21
CA ASP A 436 35.65 8.27 -3.45
C ASP A 436 34.17 8.49 -3.11
N GLN A 437 33.32 7.48 -3.36
CA GLN A 437 31.91 7.49 -2.96
C GLN A 437 31.75 7.40 -1.43
N ARG A 438 32.57 6.60 -0.75
CA ARG A 438 32.59 6.53 0.72
C ARG A 438 33.07 7.85 1.34
N GLU A 439 34.05 8.49 0.72
CA GLU A 439 34.52 9.82 1.12
C GLU A 439 33.43 10.89 0.92
N ALA A 440 32.73 10.89 -0.22
CA ALA A 440 31.57 11.75 -0.45
C ALA A 440 30.46 11.54 0.60
N TYR A 441 30.20 10.29 0.97
CA TYR A 441 29.24 9.95 2.03
C TYR A 441 29.71 10.45 3.40
N CYS A 442 31.02 10.42 3.64
CA CYS A 442 31.63 10.97 4.83
C CYS A 442 31.45 12.50 4.91
N HIS A 443 31.64 13.23 3.80
CA HIS A 443 31.35 14.67 3.73
C HIS A 443 29.86 14.98 3.95
N PHE A 444 28.95 14.11 3.50
CA PHE A 444 27.53 14.24 3.83
C PHE A 444 27.31 14.21 5.36
N TRP A 445 27.93 13.26 6.06
CA TRP A 445 27.87 13.20 7.54
C TRP A 445 28.54 14.40 8.21
N GLN A 446 29.65 14.88 7.67
CA GLN A 446 30.33 16.08 8.14
C GLN A 446 29.41 17.31 8.05
N LYS A 447 28.71 17.50 6.92
CA LYS A 447 27.72 18.57 6.75
C LYS A 447 26.57 18.43 7.73
N LYS A 448 26.06 17.20 7.93
CA LYS A 448 24.97 16.89 8.88
C LYS A 448 25.37 17.19 10.34
N LEU A 449 26.63 16.99 10.70
CA LEU A 449 27.16 17.18 12.05
C LEU A 449 27.78 18.57 12.28
N LYS A 450 27.82 19.44 11.27
CA LYS A 450 28.48 20.75 11.34
C LYS A 450 28.02 21.64 12.50
N SER A 451 26.76 21.51 12.92
CA SER A 451 26.19 22.27 14.05
C SER A 451 26.46 21.65 15.42
N ASN A 452 26.97 20.41 15.47
CA ASN A 452 27.25 19.70 16.70
C ASN A 452 28.62 20.12 17.26
N LYS A 453 28.61 20.83 18.38
CA LYS A 453 29.83 21.32 19.04
C LYS A 453 30.56 20.26 19.86
N ASP A 454 29.92 19.12 20.12
CA ASP A 454 30.47 18.04 20.94
C ASP A 454 31.30 17.05 20.11
N VAL A 455 31.35 17.20 18.78
CA VAL A 455 32.06 16.29 17.86
C VAL A 455 32.95 17.09 16.91
N GLU A 456 34.26 16.92 17.04
CA GLU A 456 35.23 17.47 16.08
C GLU A 456 35.32 16.55 14.84
N PHE A 457 35.05 17.11 13.65
CA PHE A 457 35.04 16.35 12.40
C PHE A 457 35.74 17.12 11.26
N PRO A 458 37.09 17.22 11.30
CA PRO A 458 37.86 17.87 10.24
C PRO A 458 37.88 17.04 8.95
N ASP A 459 38.13 17.73 7.84
CA ASP A 459 38.10 17.20 6.46
C ASP A 459 38.98 15.96 6.26
N GLN A 460 40.17 15.95 6.87
CA GLN A 460 41.11 14.83 6.83
C GLN A 460 40.54 13.50 7.36
N LEU A 461 39.54 13.52 8.25
CA LEU A 461 38.86 12.30 8.68
C LEU A 461 37.99 11.70 7.58
N CYS A 462 37.56 12.48 6.59
CA CYS A 462 36.70 11.98 5.54
C CYS A 462 37.39 10.90 4.70
N ARG A 463 38.61 11.18 4.26
CA ARG A 463 39.43 10.21 3.55
C ARG A 463 39.81 9.01 4.41
N ALA A 464 40.26 9.24 5.65
CA ALA A 464 40.68 8.18 6.55
C ALA A 464 39.53 7.20 6.87
N ILE A 465 38.32 7.71 7.11
CA ILE A 465 37.11 6.89 7.34
C ILE A 465 36.75 6.09 6.07
N ALA A 466 36.85 6.70 4.89
CA ALA A 466 36.58 6.02 3.62
C ALA A 466 37.55 4.84 3.38
N GLU A 467 38.80 4.95 3.82
CA GLU A 467 39.80 3.88 3.68
C GLU A 467 39.53 2.70 4.62
N ILE A 468 39.19 2.93 5.88
CA ILE A 468 38.92 1.84 6.85
C ILE A 468 37.56 1.15 6.63
N THR A 469 36.63 1.80 5.93
CA THR A 469 35.30 1.27 5.60
C THR A 469 35.25 0.49 4.28
N ASP A 470 36.41 0.00 3.80
CA ASP A 470 36.45 -0.80 2.59
C ASP A 470 35.60 -2.07 2.68
N GLY A 471 34.80 -2.30 1.64
CA GLY A 471 33.81 -3.40 1.57
C GLY A 471 32.49 -3.14 2.29
N PHE A 472 32.27 -1.96 2.88
CA PHE A 472 30.98 -1.63 3.51
C PHE A 472 30.01 -1.01 2.50
N SER A 473 28.73 -1.39 2.59
CA SER A 473 27.65 -0.66 1.93
C SER A 473 27.40 0.69 2.62
N PHE A 474 26.68 1.63 1.96
CA PHE A 474 26.32 2.89 2.63
C PHE A 474 25.52 2.68 3.91
N ALA A 475 24.70 1.63 3.99
CA ALA A 475 23.97 1.28 5.21
C ALA A 475 24.91 0.86 6.36
N TYR A 476 25.97 0.10 6.07
CA TYR A 476 26.98 -0.25 7.07
C TYR A 476 27.79 0.96 7.52
N ILE A 477 28.14 1.88 6.60
CA ILE A 477 28.82 3.13 6.96
C ILE A 477 27.91 4.02 7.80
N GLN A 478 26.62 4.10 7.48
CA GLN A 478 25.62 4.78 8.30
C GLN A 478 25.58 4.22 9.73
N GLU A 479 25.54 2.90 9.88
CA GLU A 479 25.55 2.25 11.18
C GLU A 479 26.84 2.57 11.95
N ALA A 480 27.99 2.54 11.29
CA ALA A 480 29.27 2.91 11.91
C ALA A 480 29.24 4.34 12.46
N PHE A 481 28.70 5.31 11.69
CA PHE A 481 28.50 6.68 12.18
C PHE A 481 27.54 6.75 13.37
N VAL A 482 26.38 6.09 13.29
CA VAL A 482 25.37 6.12 14.36
C VAL A 482 25.92 5.51 15.64
N ALA A 483 26.53 4.32 15.57
CA ALA A 483 27.14 3.65 16.72
C ALA A 483 28.24 4.50 17.36
N THR A 484 29.10 5.11 16.54
CA THR A 484 30.19 5.99 16.98
C THR A 484 29.65 7.20 17.74
N LEU A 485 28.66 7.90 17.17
CA LEU A 485 28.06 9.08 17.78
C LEU A 485 27.34 8.76 19.09
N LEU A 486 26.65 7.62 19.16
CA LEU A 486 25.98 7.17 20.39
C LEU A 486 27.00 6.82 21.49
N ALA A 487 28.11 6.18 21.13
CA ALA A 487 29.19 5.87 22.07
C ALA A 487 29.83 7.16 22.64
N ILE A 488 30.10 8.14 21.79
CA ILE A 488 30.61 9.47 22.19
C ILE A 488 29.60 10.16 23.13
N ALA A 489 28.32 10.21 22.75
CA ALA A 489 27.28 10.85 23.55
C ALA A 489 27.14 10.20 24.95
N ARG A 490 27.28 8.87 25.06
CA ARG A 490 27.27 8.15 26.34
C ARG A 490 28.45 8.56 27.23
N ARG A 491 29.66 8.64 26.68
CA ARG A 491 30.86 9.09 27.43
C ARG A 491 30.73 10.53 27.91
N THR A 492 30.22 11.43 27.06
CA THR A 492 30.02 12.84 27.41
C THR A 492 28.96 13.00 28.51
N LYS A 493 27.88 12.21 28.49
CA LYS A 493 26.91 12.16 29.60
C LYS A 493 27.53 11.59 30.88
N GLY A 494 28.27 10.48 30.81
CA GLY A 494 28.96 9.90 31.96
C GLY A 494 29.96 10.84 32.64
N LYS A 495 30.66 11.69 31.86
CA LYS A 495 31.54 12.75 32.36
C LYS A 495 30.78 13.91 33.05
N ARG A 496 29.54 14.19 32.61
CA ARG A 496 28.66 15.23 33.19
C ARG A 496 27.85 14.73 34.39
N THR A 497 27.66 13.41 34.52
CA THR A 497 26.90 12.76 35.61
C THR A 497 27.78 12.11 36.67
N SER A 498 29.05 12.52 36.82
CA SER A 498 29.91 12.20 37.97
C SER A 498 29.45 12.88 39.28
N GLY A 499 28.12 12.99 39.43
CA GLY A 499 27.36 13.41 40.59
C GLY A 499 25.91 12.90 40.45
N GLY A 500 25.71 11.58 40.37
CA GLY A 500 24.36 11.00 40.41
C GLY A 500 24.25 9.62 39.74
N SER A 501 23.95 8.61 40.54
CA SER A 501 23.91 7.18 40.19
C SER A 501 22.82 6.76 39.21
N GLY A 502 23.11 5.68 38.47
CA GLY A 502 22.17 4.59 38.18
C GLY A 502 21.50 4.62 36.81
N ASP A 503 22.05 3.85 35.87
CA ASP A 503 21.32 2.73 35.25
C ASP A 503 22.23 1.97 34.28
N ALA A 504 22.53 0.72 34.65
CA ALA A 504 23.34 -0.21 33.91
C ALA A 504 22.44 -1.14 33.10
N TRP A 505 22.65 -1.20 31.78
CA TRP A 505 22.17 -2.29 30.94
C TRP A 505 23.33 -2.79 30.05
N VAL A 506 23.57 -4.10 30.20
CA VAL A 506 24.38 -5.05 29.44
C VAL A 506 25.72 -4.54 28.91
N LEU A 507 26.74 -4.71 29.75
CA LEU A 507 28.13 -4.84 29.34
C LEU A 507 28.29 -6.16 28.58
N VAL A 508 28.71 -6.10 27.32
CA VAL A 508 29.62 -7.15 26.82
C VAL A 508 30.93 -6.87 27.55
N SER A 509 31.39 -7.84 28.32
CA SER A 509 32.60 -7.75 29.13
C SER A 509 33.81 -7.48 28.23
N ASP A 510 34.31 -6.25 28.25
CA ASP A 510 35.70 -5.92 27.91
C ASP A 510 36.57 -6.49 29.06
N ASP A 511 36.97 -7.76 28.96
CA ASP A 511 38.15 -8.26 29.68
C ASP A 511 39.31 -8.36 28.71
N GLU A 512 39.78 -7.20 28.25
CA GLU A 512 41.20 -6.98 27.99
C GLU A 512 41.54 -5.59 28.53
N GLY A 513 42.54 -5.52 29.41
CA GLY A 513 43.11 -4.25 29.87
C GLY A 513 43.64 -3.41 28.71
N PRO A 514 44.27 -2.25 28.96
CA PRO A 514 44.84 -1.43 27.90
C PRO A 514 46.07 -2.13 27.30
N GLY A 515 45.83 -3.15 26.47
CA GLY A 515 46.77 -3.68 25.52
C GLY A 515 46.91 -2.64 24.43
N SER A 516 47.96 -1.84 24.53
CA SER A 516 48.42 -0.95 23.47
C SER A 516 48.86 -1.79 22.26
N GLY A 517 47.89 -2.34 21.53
CA GLY A 517 48.09 -2.83 20.17
C GLY A 517 48.11 -1.64 19.25
N ARG A 518 49.30 -1.02 19.11
CA ARG A 518 49.57 -0.08 18.02
C ARG A 518 49.24 -0.78 16.70
N ILE A 519 48.18 -0.33 16.05
CA ILE A 519 48.00 -0.57 14.61
C ILE A 519 49.03 0.35 13.96
N ASP A 520 50.20 -0.21 13.64
CA ASP A 520 51.31 0.52 13.04
C ASP A 520 50.96 0.85 11.59
N GLY A 521 50.58 2.10 11.36
CA GLY A 521 50.06 2.60 10.10
C GLY A 521 49.86 4.11 10.11
N GLY A 522 50.96 4.87 10.23
CA GLY A 522 51.12 6.20 9.65
C GLY A 522 50.14 7.33 10.00
N ASP A 523 49.40 7.27 11.11
CA ASP A 523 48.30 8.21 11.37
C ASP A 523 48.23 8.77 12.81
N ASP A 524 49.40 8.97 13.43
CA ASP A 524 49.55 9.50 14.81
C ASP A 524 48.89 10.88 15.01
N ASP A 525 48.54 11.62 13.93
CA ASP A 525 47.90 12.94 14.02
C ASP A 525 46.35 12.89 14.08
N LEU A 526 45.72 11.78 13.68
CA LEU A 526 44.25 11.66 13.70
C LEU A 526 43.72 11.07 15.01
N ASP A 527 44.53 10.37 15.78
CA ASP A 527 44.16 9.77 17.08
C ASP A 527 43.79 10.80 18.17
N LYS A 528 44.02 12.09 17.92
CA LYS A 528 43.54 13.17 18.79
C LYS A 528 42.03 13.41 18.71
N TYR A 529 41.35 12.93 17.65
CA TYR A 529 39.92 13.13 17.48
C TYR A 529 39.12 11.95 18.04
N ASP A 530 38.24 12.22 19.02
CA ASP A 530 37.37 11.21 19.63
C ASP A 530 36.53 10.45 18.59
N LEU A 531 36.10 11.15 17.52
CA LEU A 531 35.35 10.57 16.40
C LEU A 531 36.16 9.48 15.68
N TRP A 532 37.45 9.72 15.43
CA TRP A 532 38.31 8.78 14.72
C TRP A 532 38.58 7.53 15.52
N VAL A 533 38.97 7.70 16.79
CA VAL A 533 39.28 6.58 17.70
C VAL A 533 38.07 5.66 17.85
N GLU A 534 36.88 6.24 18.06
CA GLU A 534 35.67 5.44 18.22
C GLU A 534 35.18 4.84 16.89
N MET A 535 35.31 5.55 15.77
CA MET A 535 34.97 5.02 14.44
C MET A 535 35.78 3.77 14.11
N LYS A 536 37.11 3.78 14.36
CA LYS A 536 37.96 2.58 14.18
C LYS A 536 37.44 1.38 14.97
N ARG A 537 37.01 1.60 16.23
CA ARG A 537 36.42 0.55 17.07
C ARG A 537 35.13 0.00 16.47
N GLN A 538 34.19 0.87 16.08
CA GLN A 538 32.89 0.45 15.56
C GLN A 538 33.00 -0.24 14.19
N VAL A 539 33.90 0.23 13.32
CA VAL A 539 34.19 -0.42 12.03
C VAL A 539 34.75 -1.82 12.24
N LYS A 540 35.64 -2.01 13.22
CA LYS A 540 36.16 -3.36 13.56
C LYS A 540 35.04 -4.30 14.00
N ILE A 541 34.17 -3.85 14.91
CA ILE A 541 33.03 -4.64 15.42
C ILE A 541 32.08 -5.03 14.28
N LEU A 542 31.73 -4.08 13.41
CA LEU A 542 30.84 -4.36 12.28
C LEU A 542 31.48 -5.32 11.27
N ARG A 543 32.80 -5.24 11.06
CA ARG A 543 33.51 -6.13 10.15
C ARG A 543 33.55 -7.57 10.68
N GLU A 544 33.79 -7.76 11.97
CA GLU A 544 33.70 -9.08 12.62
C GLU A 544 32.31 -9.69 12.45
N GLY A 545 31.24 -8.90 12.62
CA GLY A 545 29.87 -9.36 12.39
C GLY A 545 29.56 -9.77 10.94
N ILE A 546 30.14 -9.08 9.95
CA ILE A 546 29.99 -9.44 8.52
C ILE A 546 30.68 -10.79 8.21
N GLU A 547 31.84 -11.05 8.81
CA GLU A 547 32.58 -12.28 8.62
C GLU A 547 31.81 -13.48 9.22
N ASP A 548 31.26 -13.33 10.42
CA ASP A 548 30.42 -14.34 11.07
C ASP A 548 29.13 -14.67 10.30
N GLU A 549 28.56 -13.71 9.56
CA GLU A 549 27.39 -13.93 8.68
C GLU A 549 27.74 -14.70 7.40
N LYS A 550 28.98 -14.59 6.90
CA LYS A 550 29.42 -15.31 5.68
C LYS A 550 29.77 -16.77 5.95
N ASP A 551 30.12 -17.09 7.20
CA ASP A 551 30.49 -18.44 7.64
C ASP A 551 29.28 -19.28 8.11
N ASN A 552 28.08 -18.68 8.22
CA ASN A 552 26.79 -19.35 8.49
C ASN A 552 25.93 -19.46 7.23
#